data_AF-A0A963M9U7-F1
#
_entry.id   AF-A0A963M9U7-F1
#
_cell.length_a   1.000
_cell.length_b   1.000
_cell.length_c   1.000
_cell.angle_alpha   90.00
_cell.angle_beta   90.00
_cell.angle_gamma   90.00
#
_symmetry.space_group_name_H-M   'P 1'
#
loop_
_entity.id
_entity.type
_entity.pdbx_description
1 polymer ?
#
loop_
_entity_poly.entity_id
_entity_poly.type
_entity_poly.pdbx_seq_one_letter_code
_entity_poly.pdbx_strand_id
1 'polypeptide(L)'
;MSCPVDHAQAGRSPTGCPVSAQAAAFNPFEPGYLQDPAGTLAWAREEEPVFYSPELGYWVVTRYEDVKAVFRDNLLFSPAVALEKVTPATPEVLRILDTYGFAMKRTMVNEDEPDHMARRRLLMDAFMPERLIAYEPIVRQMARQYMDRFVDAGRADLVGAMFYEIPLTIALKFLGVPDEGAEQLRRFAVAHTLNTWGRPTPAEQIEIAHNVGRFWQTAQEILDTMMARPDGEGWMYESIREWRKHPDIVTESYLRSMMMAILAAAHETTSNATANAFMTLLTQRSAWEAICDNPALIPNAVEECLRVAGSIIAWRRVATADAQVGGVAIPEGGKLLIVMASANADRRHFENPGEVDIYRENAVEHLTFGYGAHQCMGKNIGRMQMRVFLEEFARRLPHMRLAPGQKFDFLSNTSFRGPEALWVEWDPARNPERVATAALKQPLPFYIGPPAKDGITRPMRVQAVASEGDGLVRLVLADPAGKPLPAWTAGA
;
A
#
# COMPACT_ATOMS: atom_id res chain seq x y z
N MET A 1 12.58 4.54 39.21
CA MET A 1 11.63 3.75 38.39
C MET A 1 12.47 2.73 37.63
N SER A 2 12.37 1.45 37.98
CA SER A 2 13.11 0.37 37.33
C SER A 2 12.40 -0.02 36.03
N CYS A 3 13.16 -0.16 34.94
CA CYS A 3 12.64 -0.70 33.67
C CYS A 3 12.12 -2.13 33.91
N PRO A 4 10.91 -2.50 33.47
CA PRO A 4 10.32 -3.82 33.70
C PRO A 4 10.94 -4.94 32.86
N VAL A 5 11.99 -4.66 32.08
CA VAL A 5 12.62 -5.60 31.13
C VAL A 5 14.06 -5.89 31.58
N ASP A 6 14.46 -7.16 31.58
CA ASP A 6 15.83 -7.57 31.91
C ASP A 6 16.79 -7.18 30.77
N HIS A 7 17.89 -6.52 31.14
CA HIS A 7 18.80 -5.83 30.23
C HIS A 7 20.26 -6.27 30.39
N ALA A 8 20.53 -7.40 31.05
CA ALA A 8 21.87 -7.77 31.49
C ALA A 8 22.93 -8.00 30.37
N GLN A 9 22.57 -8.00 29.07
CA GLN A 9 23.52 -8.32 27.98
C GLN A 9 23.41 -7.47 26.68
N ALA A 10 22.65 -6.38 26.64
CA ALA A 10 22.38 -5.67 25.38
C ALA A 10 22.90 -4.22 25.36
N GLY A 11 23.18 -3.71 24.14
CA GLY A 11 23.65 -2.34 23.90
C GLY A 11 22.69 -1.27 24.45
N ARG A 12 23.13 0.00 24.46
CA ARG A 12 22.31 1.14 24.90
C ARG A 12 21.69 1.85 23.71
N SER A 13 20.44 2.29 23.87
CA SER A 13 19.78 3.22 22.95
C SER A 13 20.40 4.62 23.03
N PRO A 14 20.10 5.52 22.06
CA PRO A 14 20.60 6.90 22.08
C PRO A 14 20.23 7.70 23.33
N THR A 15 19.16 7.31 24.05
CA THR A 15 18.75 7.93 25.33
C THR A 15 19.46 7.33 26.55
N GLY A 16 20.39 6.39 26.35
CA GLY A 16 21.12 5.72 27.41
C GLY A 16 20.36 4.57 28.08
N CYS A 17 19.08 4.37 27.76
CA CYS A 17 18.30 3.22 28.20
C CYS A 17 18.82 1.93 27.55
N PRO A 18 18.88 0.81 28.27
CA PRO A 18 19.30 -0.45 27.67
C PRO A 18 18.26 -0.96 26.65
N VAL A 19 18.71 -1.71 25.66
CA VAL A 19 17.86 -2.33 24.62
C VAL A 19 17.49 -3.75 25.04
N SER A 20 16.29 -4.25 24.75
CA SER A 20 15.93 -5.64 25.04
C SER A 20 16.60 -6.61 24.04
N ALA A 21 16.69 -7.90 24.36
CA ALA A 21 17.26 -8.90 23.45
C ALA A 21 16.46 -9.03 22.14
N GLN A 22 15.13 -8.97 22.22
CA GLN A 22 14.24 -9.02 21.05
C GLN A 22 14.37 -7.75 20.19
N ALA A 23 14.45 -6.57 20.82
CA ALA A 23 14.69 -5.32 20.13
C ALA A 23 16.06 -5.29 19.42
N ALA A 24 17.11 -5.82 20.05
CA ALA A 24 18.45 -5.93 19.47
C ALA A 24 18.50 -6.92 18.30
N ALA A 25 17.69 -7.99 18.34
CA ALA A 25 17.61 -8.99 17.27
C ALA A 25 16.70 -8.59 16.10
N PHE A 26 15.93 -7.50 16.22
CA PHE A 26 15.04 -7.05 15.15
C PHE A 26 15.82 -6.56 13.94
N ASN A 27 15.69 -7.29 12.83
CA ASN A 27 16.26 -6.97 11.53
C ASN A 27 15.18 -7.08 10.43
N PRO A 28 14.72 -5.95 9.84
CA PRO A 28 13.67 -5.95 8.82
C PRO A 28 14.15 -6.43 7.44
N PHE A 29 15.44 -6.75 7.26
CA PHE A 29 15.98 -7.25 6.00
C PHE A 29 16.06 -8.77 5.93
N GLU A 30 15.82 -9.46 7.05
CA GLU A 30 15.75 -10.92 7.09
C GLU A 30 14.50 -11.42 6.36
N PRO A 31 14.57 -12.55 5.62
CA PRO A 31 13.45 -13.07 4.84
C PRO A 31 12.17 -13.27 5.67
N GLY A 32 12.29 -13.66 6.94
CA GLY A 32 11.16 -13.90 7.83
C GLY A 32 10.27 -12.68 8.07
N TYR A 33 10.84 -11.46 8.09
CA TYR A 33 10.08 -10.24 8.36
C TYR A 33 9.06 -9.97 7.25
N LEU A 34 9.45 -10.09 5.97
CA LEU A 34 8.52 -9.86 4.86
C LEU A 34 7.55 -11.01 4.63
N GLN A 35 7.81 -12.22 5.13
CA GLN A 35 6.82 -13.30 5.07
C GLN A 35 5.58 -12.96 5.92
N ASP A 36 5.79 -12.52 7.17
CA ASP A 36 4.74 -12.10 8.08
C ASP A 36 5.19 -10.93 8.99
N PRO A 37 5.11 -9.67 8.51
CA PRO A 37 5.54 -8.51 9.28
C PRO A 37 4.74 -8.32 10.57
N ALA A 38 3.43 -8.62 10.53
CA ALA A 38 2.55 -8.48 11.67
C ALA A 38 2.84 -9.55 12.73
N GLY A 39 2.99 -10.82 12.34
CA GLY A 39 3.36 -11.90 13.27
C GLY A 39 4.73 -11.70 13.90
N THR A 40 5.73 -11.28 13.11
CA THR A 40 7.10 -11.03 13.58
C THR A 40 7.18 -9.98 14.69
N LEU A 41 6.21 -9.05 14.73
CA LEU A 41 6.13 -7.97 15.73
C LEU A 41 4.98 -8.15 16.74
N ALA A 42 4.40 -9.35 16.82
CA ALA A 42 3.35 -9.63 17.81
C ALA A 42 3.84 -9.46 19.25
N TRP A 43 5.08 -9.87 19.55
CA TRP A 43 5.72 -9.67 20.85
C TRP A 43 5.79 -8.19 21.23
N ALA A 44 6.24 -7.34 20.29
CA ALA A 44 6.38 -5.90 20.52
C ALA A 44 5.00 -5.24 20.75
N ARG A 45 3.97 -5.62 19.98
CA ARG A 45 2.61 -5.10 20.21
C ARG A 45 2.11 -5.37 21.62
N GLU A 46 2.40 -6.51 22.20
CA GLU A 46 1.89 -6.87 23.53
C GLU A 46 2.78 -6.35 24.65
N GLU A 47 4.09 -6.45 24.53
CA GLU A 47 5.04 -6.28 25.65
C GLU A 47 5.93 -5.02 25.53
N GLU A 48 6.43 -4.70 24.33
CA GLU A 48 7.38 -3.59 24.09
C GLU A 48 6.95 -2.77 22.86
N PRO A 49 5.91 -1.92 22.97
CA PRO A 49 5.24 -1.33 21.81
C PRO A 49 6.08 -0.31 21.05
N VAL A 50 7.09 0.24 21.72
CA VAL A 50 8.09 1.14 21.16
C VAL A 50 9.46 0.69 21.64
N PHE A 51 10.37 0.40 20.71
CA PHE A 51 11.74 -0.04 21.03
C PHE A 51 12.75 0.56 20.05
N TYR A 52 14.02 0.63 20.45
CA TYR A 52 15.09 1.05 19.56
C TYR A 52 15.74 -0.17 18.89
N SER A 53 15.84 -0.17 17.55
CA SER A 53 16.58 -1.17 16.79
C SER A 53 17.99 -0.65 16.48
N PRO A 54 19.05 -1.22 17.09
CA PRO A 54 20.43 -0.84 16.77
C PRO A 54 20.81 -1.15 15.32
N GLU A 55 20.25 -2.24 14.77
CA GLU A 55 20.50 -2.70 13.41
C GLU A 55 20.03 -1.69 12.35
N LEU A 56 18.91 -1.01 12.61
CA LEU A 56 18.36 -0.02 11.70
C LEU A 56 18.76 1.42 12.05
N GLY A 57 19.01 1.70 13.34
CA GLY A 57 19.19 3.05 13.87
C GLY A 57 17.88 3.82 14.03
N TYR A 58 16.77 3.11 14.26
CA TYR A 58 15.41 3.68 14.31
C TYR A 58 14.67 3.19 15.57
N TRP A 59 13.75 4.04 16.05
CA TRP A 59 12.72 3.66 17.00
C TRP A 59 11.56 2.98 16.25
N VAL A 60 11.24 1.74 16.58
CA VAL A 60 10.17 0.97 15.96
C VAL A 60 8.89 1.13 16.78
N VAL A 61 7.79 1.51 16.14
CA VAL A 61 6.48 1.75 16.78
C VAL A 61 5.45 0.77 16.19
N THR A 62 4.75 0.01 17.05
CA THR A 62 4.04 -1.20 16.60
C THR A 62 2.52 -1.21 16.87
N ARG A 63 2.00 -0.41 17.80
CA ARG A 63 0.57 -0.35 18.14
C ARG A 63 -0.20 0.64 17.27
N TYR A 64 -1.48 0.38 17.05
CA TYR A 64 -2.31 1.18 16.14
C TYR A 64 -2.40 2.65 16.55
N GLU A 65 -2.76 2.92 17.81
CA GLU A 65 -2.93 4.29 18.30
C GLU A 65 -1.62 5.08 18.30
N ASP A 66 -0.49 4.45 18.61
CA ASP A 66 0.83 5.09 18.58
C ASP A 66 1.24 5.45 17.14
N VAL A 67 1.08 4.52 16.19
CA VAL A 67 1.37 4.77 14.76
C VAL A 67 0.46 5.88 14.22
N LYS A 68 -0.84 5.85 14.55
CA LYS A 68 -1.80 6.87 14.11
C LYS A 68 -1.51 8.23 14.73
N ALA A 69 -1.08 8.29 16.00
CA ALA A 69 -0.66 9.52 16.66
C ALA A 69 0.58 10.13 15.99
N VAL A 70 1.58 9.31 15.65
CA VAL A 70 2.77 9.76 14.90
C VAL A 70 2.40 10.30 13.52
N PHE A 71 1.44 9.67 12.82
CA PHE A 71 0.92 10.22 11.56
C PHE A 71 0.18 11.55 11.72
N ARG A 72 -0.57 11.69 12.83
CA ARG A 72 -1.44 12.85 13.08
C ARG A 72 -0.65 14.12 13.37
N ASP A 73 0.43 14.03 14.15
CA ASP A 73 1.28 15.17 14.49
C ASP A 73 2.46 15.29 13.52
N ASN A 74 2.19 15.83 12.34
CA ASN A 74 3.18 15.97 11.28
C ASN A 74 4.19 17.10 11.50
N LEU A 75 3.99 17.95 12.53
CA LEU A 75 4.95 18.98 12.92
C LEU A 75 6.01 18.40 13.86
N LEU A 76 5.58 17.61 14.86
CA LEU A 76 6.49 16.93 15.77
C LEU A 76 7.19 15.76 15.08
N PHE A 77 6.49 15.06 14.19
CA PHE A 77 7.01 13.93 13.44
C PHE A 77 7.04 14.28 11.94
N SER A 78 8.17 14.84 11.52
CA SER A 78 8.44 15.26 10.15
C SER A 78 8.53 14.07 9.18
N PRO A 79 7.99 14.16 7.96
CA PRO A 79 8.16 13.16 6.92
C PRO A 79 9.49 13.28 6.15
N ALA A 80 10.42 14.16 6.55
CA ALA A 80 11.66 14.44 5.82
C ALA A 80 12.47 13.19 5.42
N VAL A 81 12.43 12.15 6.26
CA VAL A 81 13.15 10.88 6.06
C VAL A 81 12.34 9.82 5.32
N ALA A 82 11.12 10.12 4.84
CA ALA A 82 10.23 9.15 4.19
C ALA A 82 10.86 8.50 2.94
N LEU A 83 11.69 9.25 2.21
CA LEU A 83 12.44 8.81 1.01
C LEU A 83 13.97 8.83 1.22
N GLU A 84 14.46 8.94 2.46
CA GLU A 84 15.89 8.85 2.73
C GLU A 84 16.39 7.44 2.40
N LYS A 85 17.58 7.29 1.81
CA LYS A 85 18.13 5.95 1.55
C LYS A 85 18.52 5.27 2.86
N VAL A 86 18.10 4.02 3.05
CA VAL A 86 18.54 3.20 4.20
C VAL A 86 20.06 3.06 4.19
N THR A 87 20.63 2.71 3.04
CA THR A 87 22.08 2.70 2.84
C THR A 87 22.50 4.02 2.17
N PRO A 88 23.33 4.85 2.83
CA PRO A 88 23.82 6.09 2.23
C PRO A 88 24.53 5.85 0.89
N ALA A 89 24.34 6.77 -0.06
CA ALA A 89 25.02 6.71 -1.35
C ALA A 89 26.53 6.92 -1.18
N THR A 90 27.34 6.12 -1.88
CA THR A 90 28.80 6.30 -1.91
C THR A 90 29.18 7.57 -2.69
N PRO A 91 30.39 8.13 -2.47
CA PRO A 91 30.87 9.26 -3.27
C PRO A 91 30.90 9.00 -4.78
N GLU A 92 31.11 7.75 -5.19
CA GLU A 92 31.03 7.35 -6.60
C GLU A 92 29.61 7.41 -7.15
N VAL A 93 28.63 6.89 -6.41
CA VAL A 93 27.21 6.98 -6.77
C VAL A 93 26.78 8.44 -6.91
N LEU A 94 27.23 9.32 -6.01
CA LEU A 94 26.93 10.75 -6.09
C LEU A 94 27.53 11.39 -7.35
N ARG A 95 28.78 11.05 -7.72
CA ARG A 95 29.39 11.52 -8.98
C ARG A 95 28.64 11.04 -10.20
N ILE A 96 28.18 9.79 -10.22
CA ILE A 96 27.37 9.25 -11.32
C ILE A 96 26.09 10.06 -11.47
N LEU A 97 25.34 10.25 -10.38
CA LEU A 97 24.10 11.03 -10.38
C LEU A 97 24.32 12.48 -10.86
N ASP A 98 25.44 13.09 -10.48
CA ASP A 98 25.84 14.42 -10.95
C ASP A 98 26.05 14.49 -12.47
N THR A 99 26.61 13.45 -13.10
CA THR A 99 26.74 13.41 -14.57
C THR A 99 25.40 13.43 -15.32
N TYR A 100 24.32 13.01 -14.66
CA TYR A 100 22.96 13.05 -15.19
C TYR A 100 22.23 14.35 -14.83
N GLY A 101 22.87 15.27 -14.11
CA GLY A 101 22.23 16.47 -13.57
C GLY A 101 21.12 16.14 -12.56
N PHE A 102 21.25 15.01 -11.85
CA PHE A 102 20.23 14.57 -10.90
C PHE A 102 20.10 15.57 -9.74
N ALA A 103 18.92 16.18 -9.62
CA ALA A 103 18.68 17.24 -8.65
C ALA A 103 17.31 17.12 -7.96
N MET A 104 16.87 15.89 -7.70
CA MET A 104 15.59 15.65 -7.03
C MET A 104 15.54 16.36 -5.67
N LYS A 105 14.49 17.15 -5.48
CA LYS A 105 14.15 17.84 -4.23
C LYS A 105 13.02 17.10 -3.53
N ARG A 106 12.60 17.64 -2.38
CA ARG A 106 11.42 17.14 -1.67
C ARG A 106 10.18 17.27 -2.55
N THR A 107 9.29 16.32 -2.39
CA THR A 107 8.00 16.24 -3.05
C THR A 107 6.93 16.05 -1.96
N MET A 108 5.66 15.90 -2.36
CA MET A 108 4.51 15.80 -1.45
C MET A 108 4.71 14.86 -0.24
N VAL A 109 5.41 13.75 -0.43
CA VAL A 109 5.51 12.69 0.59
C VAL A 109 6.57 12.94 1.66
N ASN A 110 7.58 13.77 1.38
CA ASN A 110 8.71 14.05 2.27
C ASN A 110 8.93 15.55 2.52
N GLU A 111 7.90 16.35 2.27
CA GLU A 111 7.89 17.79 2.49
C GLU A 111 7.27 18.14 3.85
N ASP A 112 7.84 19.14 4.52
CA ASP A 112 7.35 19.64 5.80
C ASP A 112 6.30 20.76 5.60
N GLU A 113 5.57 21.07 6.65
CA GLU A 113 4.75 22.29 6.69
C GLU A 113 5.64 23.56 6.78
N PRO A 114 5.18 24.72 6.29
CA PRO A 114 3.85 25.00 5.71
C PRO A 114 3.71 24.68 4.21
N ASP A 115 4.81 24.32 3.53
CA ASP A 115 4.83 24.13 2.08
C ASP A 115 3.96 22.96 1.63
N HIS A 116 4.00 21.86 2.40
CA HIS A 116 3.23 20.66 2.09
C HIS A 116 1.72 20.93 1.98
N MET A 117 1.06 21.50 2.99
CA MET A 117 -0.39 21.70 2.91
C MET A 117 -0.81 22.75 1.89
N ALA A 118 -0.01 23.78 1.68
CA ALA A 118 -0.26 24.77 0.63
C ALA A 118 -0.28 24.09 -0.75
N ARG A 119 0.74 23.28 -1.04
CA ARG A 119 0.86 22.57 -2.30
C ARG A 119 -0.16 21.45 -2.45
N ARG A 120 -0.39 20.68 -1.39
CA ARG A 120 -1.38 19.60 -1.37
C ARG A 120 -2.76 20.13 -1.74
N ARG A 121 -3.25 21.18 -1.07
CA ARG A 121 -4.57 21.76 -1.34
C ARG A 121 -4.73 22.17 -2.79
N LEU A 122 -3.68 22.75 -3.38
CA LEU A 122 -3.70 23.22 -4.75
C LEU A 122 -3.72 22.08 -5.78
N LEU A 123 -3.06 20.96 -5.49
CA LEU A 123 -2.89 19.85 -6.44
C LEU A 123 -3.79 18.63 -6.20
N MET A 124 -4.70 18.68 -5.21
CA MET A 124 -5.49 17.52 -4.79
C MET A 124 -6.75 17.26 -5.62
N ASP A 125 -7.25 18.26 -6.37
CA ASP A 125 -8.53 18.16 -7.08
C ASP A 125 -8.59 16.96 -8.03
N ALA A 126 -7.55 16.73 -8.84
CA ALA A 126 -7.45 15.58 -9.77
C ALA A 126 -7.60 14.20 -9.10
N PHE A 127 -7.36 14.10 -7.79
CA PHE A 127 -7.46 12.86 -7.02
C PHE A 127 -8.83 12.65 -6.36
N MET A 128 -9.76 13.58 -6.54
CA MET A 128 -11.12 13.43 -6.03
C MET A 128 -11.87 12.32 -6.80
N PRO A 129 -12.72 11.52 -6.11
CA PRO A 129 -13.50 10.46 -6.75
C PRO A 129 -14.21 10.84 -8.06
N GLU A 130 -14.77 12.05 -8.09
CA GLU A 130 -15.52 12.60 -9.21
C GLU A 130 -14.64 12.84 -10.45
N ARG A 131 -13.34 13.10 -10.25
CA ARG A 131 -12.35 13.20 -11.32
C ARG A 131 -11.85 11.82 -11.73
N LEU A 132 -11.62 10.93 -10.75
CA LEU A 132 -11.05 9.61 -10.96
C LEU A 132 -11.96 8.65 -11.72
N ILE A 133 -13.29 8.83 -11.67
CA ILE A 133 -14.26 7.98 -12.37
C ILE A 133 -14.03 7.91 -13.89
N ALA A 134 -13.44 8.95 -14.48
CA ALA A 134 -13.07 8.98 -15.89
C ALA A 134 -12.04 7.90 -16.28
N TYR A 135 -11.27 7.37 -15.31
CA TYR A 135 -10.27 6.33 -15.54
C TYR A 135 -10.83 4.90 -15.41
N GLU A 136 -12.03 4.70 -14.85
CA GLU A 136 -12.61 3.36 -14.70
C GLU A 136 -12.75 2.62 -16.04
N PRO A 137 -13.26 3.25 -17.14
CA PRO A 137 -13.43 2.56 -18.42
C PRO A 137 -12.11 2.01 -18.99
N ILE A 138 -11.02 2.79 -18.90
CA ILE A 138 -9.71 2.35 -19.41
C ILE A 138 -9.11 1.25 -18.54
N VAL A 139 -9.26 1.31 -17.20
CA VAL A 139 -8.82 0.23 -16.31
C VAL A 139 -9.54 -1.08 -16.64
N ARG A 140 -10.87 -1.02 -16.82
CA ARG A 140 -11.68 -2.19 -17.20
C ARG A 140 -11.29 -2.74 -18.56
N GLN A 141 -11.10 -1.88 -19.55
CA GLN A 141 -10.65 -2.28 -20.88
C GLN A 141 -9.31 -3.01 -20.81
N MET A 142 -8.33 -2.43 -20.11
CA MET A 142 -7.01 -3.02 -19.96
C MET A 142 -7.08 -4.35 -19.20
N ALA A 143 -7.85 -4.43 -18.12
CA ALA A 143 -8.01 -5.68 -17.37
C ALA A 143 -8.49 -6.81 -18.28
N ARG A 144 -9.53 -6.57 -19.10
CA ARG A 144 -10.01 -7.56 -20.08
C ARG A 144 -8.94 -7.92 -21.11
N GLN A 145 -8.32 -6.92 -21.74
CA GLN A 145 -7.30 -7.13 -22.78
C GLN A 145 -6.09 -7.92 -22.29
N TYR A 146 -5.65 -7.71 -21.04
CA TYR A 146 -4.54 -8.46 -20.46
C TYR A 146 -4.97 -9.87 -20.07
N MET A 147 -6.16 -10.04 -19.47
CA MET A 147 -6.72 -11.36 -19.17
C MET A 147 -6.93 -12.22 -20.43
N ASP A 148 -7.40 -11.64 -21.53
CA ASP A 148 -7.64 -12.34 -22.81
C ASP A 148 -6.37 -13.01 -23.37
N ARG A 149 -5.17 -12.53 -22.98
CA ARG A 149 -3.89 -13.10 -23.41
C ARG A 149 -3.59 -14.46 -22.77
N PHE A 150 -4.16 -14.74 -21.60
CA PHE A 150 -3.82 -15.92 -20.82
C PHE A 150 -5.01 -16.75 -20.36
N VAL A 151 -6.26 -16.26 -20.45
CA VAL A 151 -7.49 -16.91 -19.92
C VAL A 151 -7.67 -18.37 -20.37
N ASP A 152 -7.11 -18.73 -21.53
CA ASP A 152 -7.19 -20.07 -22.11
C ASP A 152 -5.97 -20.97 -21.84
N ALA A 153 -4.93 -20.44 -21.19
CA ALA A 153 -3.71 -21.17 -20.89
C ALA A 153 -3.83 -22.13 -19.70
N GLY A 154 -4.78 -21.87 -18.78
CA GLY A 154 -4.99 -22.67 -17.57
C GLY A 154 -3.96 -22.44 -16.46
N ARG A 155 -2.94 -21.60 -16.71
CA ARG A 155 -1.93 -21.20 -15.74
C ARG A 155 -1.32 -19.85 -16.12
N ALA A 156 -1.05 -19.00 -15.14
CA ALA A 156 -0.36 -17.73 -15.35
C ALA A 156 0.34 -17.25 -14.07
N ASP A 157 1.41 -16.46 -14.21
CA ASP A 157 1.88 -15.55 -13.16
C ASP A 157 1.14 -14.21 -13.31
N LEU A 158 0.29 -13.86 -12.35
CA LEU A 158 -0.52 -12.65 -12.43
C LEU A 158 0.31 -11.36 -12.29
N VAL A 159 1.46 -11.42 -11.61
CA VAL A 159 2.34 -10.25 -11.44
C VAL A 159 2.92 -9.84 -12.79
N GLY A 160 3.66 -10.74 -13.43
CA GLY A 160 4.26 -10.51 -14.74
C GLY A 160 3.23 -10.40 -15.87
N ALA A 161 2.10 -11.13 -15.79
CA ALA A 161 1.11 -11.11 -16.86
C ALA A 161 0.24 -9.86 -16.87
N MET A 162 0.01 -9.18 -15.74
CA MET A 162 -1.00 -8.11 -15.66
C MET A 162 -0.78 -7.09 -14.55
N PHE A 163 -0.52 -7.51 -13.31
CA PHE A 163 -0.58 -6.63 -12.15
C PHE A 163 0.54 -5.61 -12.10
N TYR A 164 1.67 -5.87 -12.75
CA TYR A 164 2.75 -4.88 -12.86
C TYR A 164 2.48 -3.83 -13.94
N GLU A 165 2.03 -4.23 -15.13
CA GLU A 165 1.94 -3.34 -16.29
C GLU A 165 0.74 -2.39 -16.29
N ILE A 166 -0.42 -2.84 -15.80
CA ILE A 166 -1.63 -2.00 -15.84
C ILE A 166 -1.48 -0.78 -14.93
N PRO A 167 -1.10 -0.90 -13.64
CA PRO A 167 -1.00 0.28 -12.77
C PRO A 167 0.00 1.31 -13.25
N LEU A 168 1.12 0.88 -13.84
CA LEU A 168 2.09 1.76 -14.49
C LEU A 168 1.47 2.55 -15.66
N THR A 169 0.73 1.85 -16.51
CA THR A 169 0.03 2.49 -17.64
C THR A 169 -0.99 3.51 -17.17
N ILE A 170 -1.77 3.16 -16.14
CA ILE A 170 -2.79 4.02 -15.57
C ILE A 170 -2.17 5.24 -14.90
N ALA A 171 -1.04 5.07 -14.20
CA ALA A 171 -0.26 6.18 -13.68
C ALA A 171 0.19 7.12 -14.80
N LEU A 172 0.83 6.62 -15.86
CA LEU A 172 1.28 7.43 -17.00
C LEU A 172 0.13 8.21 -17.66
N LYS A 173 -1.03 7.56 -17.84
CA LYS A 173 -2.25 8.22 -18.35
C LYS A 173 -2.82 9.26 -17.39
N PHE A 174 -2.82 8.98 -16.09
CA PHE A 174 -3.26 9.93 -15.07
C PHE A 174 -2.40 11.20 -15.06
N LEU A 175 -1.09 11.04 -15.22
CA LEU A 175 -0.15 12.16 -15.30
C LEU A 175 -0.28 12.98 -16.59
N GLY A 176 -0.81 12.39 -17.67
CA GLY A 176 -0.86 13.00 -18.98
C GLY A 176 0.42 12.79 -19.81
N VAL A 177 1.22 11.77 -19.49
CA VAL A 177 2.45 11.48 -20.24
C VAL A 177 2.09 11.00 -21.66
N PRO A 178 2.64 11.61 -22.72
CA PRO A 178 2.43 11.14 -24.10
C PRO A 178 2.91 9.69 -24.30
N ASP A 179 2.29 8.96 -25.24
CA ASP A 179 2.54 7.52 -25.43
C ASP A 179 4.02 7.21 -25.75
N GLU A 180 4.72 8.05 -26.52
CA GLU A 180 6.15 7.85 -26.80
C GLU A 180 7.02 7.96 -25.54
N GLY A 181 6.69 8.91 -24.66
CA GLY A 181 7.35 9.08 -23.37
C GLY A 181 7.02 7.95 -22.40
N ALA A 182 5.78 7.45 -22.46
CA ALA A 182 5.32 6.34 -21.63
C ALA A 182 6.12 5.05 -21.87
N GLU A 183 6.47 4.71 -23.11
CA GLU A 183 7.29 3.53 -23.41
C GLU A 183 8.68 3.61 -22.78
N GLN A 184 9.30 4.79 -22.81
CA GLN A 184 10.63 5.01 -22.24
C GLN A 184 10.59 4.93 -20.71
N LEU A 185 9.61 5.60 -20.09
CA LEU A 185 9.48 5.62 -18.62
C LEU A 185 9.18 4.23 -18.04
N ARG A 186 8.48 3.36 -18.79
CA ARG A 186 8.23 1.98 -18.35
C ARG A 186 9.51 1.20 -18.06
N ARG A 187 10.57 1.45 -18.82
CA ARG A 187 11.85 0.74 -18.67
C ARG A 187 12.57 1.07 -17.36
N PHE A 188 12.18 2.15 -16.68
CA PHE A 188 12.83 2.64 -15.46
C PHE A 188 12.09 2.30 -14.16
N ALA A 189 10.88 1.74 -14.25
CA ALA A 189 10.00 1.52 -13.09
C ALA A 189 10.45 0.40 -12.13
N VAL A 190 11.64 -0.19 -12.33
CA VAL A 190 12.10 -1.43 -11.65
C VAL A 190 13.01 -1.18 -10.44
N ALA A 191 13.47 0.04 -10.17
CA ALA A 191 14.63 0.25 -9.29
C ALA A 191 14.43 1.14 -8.05
N HIS A 192 13.21 1.62 -7.73
CA HIS A 192 13.07 2.59 -6.63
C HIS A 192 13.08 1.95 -5.24
N THR A 193 12.39 0.81 -5.06
CA THR A 193 12.26 0.16 -3.74
C THR A 193 13.60 -0.25 -3.13
N LEU A 194 14.43 -0.99 -3.88
CA LEU A 194 15.74 -1.45 -3.40
C LEU A 194 16.68 -0.27 -3.10
N ASN A 195 16.69 0.75 -3.96
CA ASN A 195 17.53 1.94 -3.82
C ASN A 195 17.26 2.75 -2.55
N THR A 196 15.99 2.86 -2.16
CA THR A 196 15.57 3.77 -1.08
C THR A 196 15.34 3.04 0.24
N TRP A 197 14.73 1.86 0.22
CA TRP A 197 14.31 1.14 1.44
C TRP A 197 15.01 -0.21 1.66
N GLY A 198 15.84 -0.66 0.71
CA GLY A 198 16.63 -1.88 0.82
C GLY A 198 18.09 -1.63 1.20
N ARG A 199 18.91 -2.68 1.08
CA ARG A 199 20.37 -2.64 1.33
C ARG A 199 21.15 -3.13 0.10
N PRO A 200 21.15 -2.36 -1.00
CA PRO A 200 21.89 -2.72 -2.20
C PRO A 200 23.39 -2.79 -1.90
N THR A 201 24.04 -3.80 -2.47
CA THR A 201 25.50 -3.91 -2.53
C THR A 201 26.10 -2.70 -3.25
N PRO A 202 27.39 -2.39 -3.04
CA PRO A 202 28.03 -1.27 -3.74
C PRO A 202 27.93 -1.35 -5.27
N ALA A 203 28.00 -2.56 -5.84
CA ALA A 203 27.84 -2.77 -7.28
C ALA A 203 26.41 -2.47 -7.75
N GLU A 204 25.40 -2.97 -7.04
CA GLU A 204 24.00 -2.66 -7.34
C GLU A 204 23.71 -1.16 -7.22
N GLN A 205 24.31 -0.46 -6.25
CA GLN A 205 24.14 0.99 -6.12
C GLN A 205 24.62 1.75 -7.36
N ILE A 206 25.71 1.30 -8.00
CA ILE A 206 26.23 1.93 -9.24
C ILE A 206 25.25 1.72 -10.39
N GLU A 207 24.76 0.49 -10.59
CA GLU A 207 23.78 0.19 -11.65
C GLU A 207 22.47 0.95 -11.45
N ILE A 208 21.98 0.98 -10.20
CA ILE A 208 20.83 1.77 -9.78
C ILE A 208 21.05 3.26 -10.06
N ALA A 209 22.23 3.81 -9.76
CA ALA A 209 22.53 5.22 -9.99
C ALA A 209 22.43 5.60 -11.47
N HIS A 210 22.96 4.76 -12.37
CA HIS A 210 22.81 4.95 -13.80
C HIS A 210 21.35 4.85 -14.28
N ASN A 211 20.59 3.89 -13.75
CA ASN A 211 19.16 3.77 -14.05
C ASN A 211 18.36 5.00 -13.58
N VAL A 212 18.60 5.44 -12.35
CA VAL A 212 17.98 6.64 -11.76
C VAL A 212 18.36 7.89 -12.54
N GLY A 213 19.62 8.03 -12.93
CA GLY A 213 20.09 9.17 -13.73
C GLY A 213 19.44 9.23 -15.12
N ARG A 214 19.35 8.10 -15.83
CA ARG A 214 18.62 8.01 -17.10
C ARG A 214 17.15 8.33 -16.95
N PHE A 215 16.50 7.76 -15.92
CA PHE A 215 15.11 8.06 -15.62
C PHE A 215 14.91 9.55 -15.38
N TRP A 216 15.77 10.18 -14.58
CA TRP A 216 15.72 11.61 -14.33
C TRP A 216 15.77 12.42 -15.63
N GLN A 217 16.75 12.18 -16.49
CA GLN A 217 16.89 12.89 -17.77
C GLN A 217 15.66 12.70 -18.67
N THR A 218 15.21 11.45 -18.87
CA THR A 218 14.02 11.18 -19.67
C THR A 218 12.77 11.86 -19.10
N ALA A 219 12.60 11.85 -17.77
CA ALA A 219 11.51 12.56 -17.11
C ALA A 219 11.60 14.08 -17.34
N GLN A 220 12.81 14.66 -17.35
CA GLN A 220 13.01 16.07 -17.65
C GLN A 220 12.67 16.42 -19.10
N GLU A 221 13.12 15.62 -20.07
CA GLU A 221 12.83 15.84 -21.50
C GLU A 221 11.32 15.81 -21.79
N ILE A 222 10.62 14.86 -21.16
CA ILE A 222 9.17 14.76 -21.26
C ILE A 222 8.52 15.99 -20.61
N LEU A 223 8.95 16.37 -19.41
CA LEU A 223 8.40 17.53 -18.71
C LEU A 223 8.63 18.83 -19.48
N ASP A 224 9.81 19.03 -20.08
CA ASP A 224 10.10 20.22 -20.91
C ASP A 224 9.13 20.30 -22.10
N THR A 225 8.81 19.15 -22.73
CA THR A 225 7.80 19.06 -23.80
C THR A 225 6.40 19.43 -23.29
N MET A 226 6.03 18.98 -22.09
CA MET A 226 4.74 19.30 -21.46
C MET A 226 4.67 20.79 -21.07
N MET A 227 5.76 21.37 -20.56
CA MET A 227 5.85 22.78 -20.18
C MET A 227 5.73 23.72 -21.39
N ALA A 228 6.25 23.30 -22.56
CA ALA A 228 6.11 24.01 -23.82
C ALA A 228 4.66 24.01 -24.36
N ARG A 229 3.87 22.99 -24.03
CA ARG A 229 2.47 22.80 -24.47
C ARG A 229 1.53 22.50 -23.28
N PRO A 230 1.24 23.50 -22.44
CA PRO A 230 0.59 23.35 -21.13
C PRO A 230 -0.91 23.04 -21.18
N ASP A 231 -1.49 23.04 -22.38
CA ASP A 231 -2.92 22.83 -22.66
C ASP A 231 -3.30 21.35 -22.71
N GLY A 232 -2.34 20.45 -22.51
CA GLY A 232 -2.60 19.02 -22.35
C GLY A 232 -3.45 18.68 -21.11
N GLU A 233 -3.93 17.44 -21.12
CA GLU A 233 -4.76 16.87 -20.05
C GLU A 233 -3.96 15.91 -19.18
N GLY A 234 -4.26 15.88 -17.88
CA GLY A 234 -3.57 15.05 -16.89
C GLY A 234 -2.93 15.87 -15.77
N TRP A 235 -2.61 15.18 -14.68
CA TRP A 235 -2.24 15.84 -13.42
C TRP A 235 -0.95 16.67 -13.51
N MET A 236 0.02 16.27 -14.34
CA MET A 236 1.24 17.07 -14.52
C MET A 236 0.95 18.35 -15.32
N TYR A 237 0.05 18.32 -16.31
CA TYR A 237 -0.37 19.54 -17.00
C TYR A 237 -1.17 20.48 -16.09
N GLU A 238 -2.06 19.94 -15.25
CA GLU A 238 -2.72 20.72 -14.20
C GLU A 238 -1.69 21.38 -13.26
N SER A 239 -0.69 20.61 -12.81
CA SER A 239 0.38 21.11 -11.95
C SER A 239 1.24 22.18 -12.65
N ILE A 240 1.52 22.06 -13.95
CA ILE A 240 2.21 23.08 -14.75
C ILE A 240 1.39 24.37 -14.82
N ARG A 241 0.06 24.26 -15.01
CA ARG A 241 -0.83 25.44 -14.99
C ARG A 241 -0.84 26.12 -13.63
N GLU A 242 -0.81 25.34 -12.54
CA GLU A 242 -0.74 25.88 -11.19
C GLU A 242 0.62 26.50 -10.87
N TRP A 243 1.75 25.95 -11.37
CA TRP A 243 3.06 26.61 -11.31
C TRP A 243 3.05 27.99 -11.98
N ARG A 244 2.41 28.14 -13.15
CA ARG A 244 2.35 29.44 -13.83
C ARG A 244 1.54 30.50 -13.07
N LYS A 245 0.54 30.08 -12.28
CA LYS A 245 -0.29 30.98 -11.47
C LYS A 245 0.30 31.23 -10.09
N HIS A 246 0.94 30.22 -9.51
CA HIS A 246 1.42 30.17 -8.13
C HIS A 246 2.85 29.61 -8.05
N PRO A 247 3.84 30.29 -8.67
CA PRO A 247 5.21 29.76 -8.80
C PRO A 247 5.95 29.59 -7.46
N ASP A 248 5.51 30.32 -6.43
CA ASP A 248 6.07 30.21 -5.07
C ASP A 248 5.56 28.96 -4.33
N ILE A 249 4.38 28.44 -4.71
CA ILE A 249 3.79 27.23 -4.10
C ILE A 249 4.20 25.99 -4.88
N VAL A 250 4.00 25.99 -6.19
CA VAL A 250 4.39 24.88 -7.07
C VAL A 250 5.61 25.33 -7.84
N THR A 251 6.80 25.04 -7.33
CA THR A 251 8.04 25.47 -7.98
C THR A 251 8.37 24.59 -9.18
N GLU A 252 9.18 25.09 -10.11
CA GLU A 252 9.70 24.25 -11.21
C GLU A 252 10.50 23.07 -10.67
N SER A 253 11.33 23.27 -9.64
CA SER A 253 12.10 22.20 -9.00
C SER A 253 11.20 21.12 -8.39
N TYR A 254 10.02 21.49 -7.88
CA TYR A 254 9.00 20.55 -7.46
C TYR A 254 8.43 19.77 -8.66
N LEU A 255 8.05 20.42 -9.76
CA LEU A 255 7.52 19.73 -10.95
C LEU A 255 8.53 18.71 -11.50
N ARG A 256 9.79 19.12 -11.61
CA ARG A 256 10.92 18.27 -12.06
C ARG A 256 11.10 17.04 -11.18
N SER A 257 11.00 17.24 -9.86
CA SER A 257 11.09 16.15 -8.88
C SER A 257 9.85 15.25 -8.88
N MET A 258 8.67 15.84 -9.01
CA MET A 258 7.39 15.16 -8.97
C MET A 258 7.18 14.25 -10.18
N MET A 259 7.64 14.66 -11.36
CA MET A 259 7.57 13.85 -12.59
C MET A 259 8.18 12.45 -12.40
N MET A 260 9.29 12.37 -11.67
CA MET A 260 9.94 11.09 -11.35
C MET A 260 9.29 10.40 -10.13
N ALA A 261 9.01 11.15 -9.06
CA ALA A 261 8.53 10.59 -7.80
C ALA A 261 7.14 9.93 -7.91
N ILE A 262 6.23 10.53 -8.66
CA ILE A 262 4.83 10.08 -8.73
C ILE A 262 4.69 8.73 -9.45
N LEU A 263 5.58 8.43 -10.41
CA LEU A 263 5.56 7.16 -11.12
C LEU A 263 5.89 5.99 -10.20
N ALA A 264 6.94 6.14 -9.39
CA ALA A 264 7.28 5.16 -8.36
C ALA A 264 6.13 5.02 -7.34
N ALA A 265 5.54 6.14 -6.90
CA ALA A 265 4.48 6.14 -5.89
C ALA A 265 3.18 5.47 -6.37
N ALA A 266 2.77 5.68 -7.63
CA ALA A 266 1.49 5.22 -8.17
C ALA A 266 1.53 3.78 -8.69
N HIS A 267 2.71 3.29 -9.08
CA HIS A 267 2.89 1.99 -9.70
C HIS A 267 3.08 0.87 -8.68
N GLU A 268 4.24 0.82 -8.01
CA GLU A 268 4.65 -0.33 -7.19
C GLU A 268 3.64 -0.63 -6.08
N THR A 269 3.10 0.41 -5.44
CA THR A 269 2.12 0.27 -4.35
C THR A 269 0.82 -0.39 -4.77
N THR A 270 0.30 -0.06 -5.96
CA THR A 270 -0.96 -0.62 -6.48
C THR A 270 -0.75 -2.04 -7.00
N SER A 271 0.37 -2.29 -7.68
CA SER A 271 0.76 -3.63 -8.15
C SER A 271 0.88 -4.60 -6.98
N ASN A 272 1.63 -4.22 -5.95
CA ASN A 272 1.86 -5.03 -4.76
C ASN A 272 0.56 -5.26 -3.96
N ALA A 273 -0.28 -4.23 -3.80
CA ALA A 273 -1.54 -4.36 -3.07
C ALA A 273 -2.50 -5.31 -3.79
N THR A 274 -2.54 -5.24 -5.13
CA THR A 274 -3.33 -6.16 -5.95
C THR A 274 -2.84 -7.60 -5.78
N ALA A 275 -1.53 -7.83 -5.95
CA ALA A 275 -0.96 -9.17 -5.80
C ALA A 275 -1.22 -9.75 -4.39
N ASN A 276 -1.04 -8.93 -3.35
CA ASN A 276 -1.35 -9.34 -1.97
C ASN A 276 -2.83 -9.66 -1.76
N ALA A 277 -3.75 -8.89 -2.37
CA ALA A 277 -5.20 -9.16 -2.26
C ALA A 277 -5.57 -10.51 -2.87
N PHE A 278 -5.07 -10.83 -4.07
CA PHE A 278 -5.29 -12.14 -4.70
C PHE A 278 -4.64 -13.27 -3.91
N MET A 279 -3.39 -13.09 -3.45
CA MET A 279 -2.73 -14.07 -2.59
C MET A 279 -3.54 -14.35 -1.32
N THR A 280 -4.03 -13.30 -0.65
CA THR A 280 -4.85 -13.40 0.57
C THR A 280 -6.18 -14.11 0.32
N LEU A 281 -6.95 -13.67 -0.69
CA LEU A 281 -8.27 -14.23 -0.98
C LEU A 281 -8.21 -15.67 -1.50
N LEU A 282 -7.22 -16.00 -2.34
CA LEU A 282 -7.08 -17.37 -2.86
C LEU A 282 -6.54 -18.34 -1.79
N THR A 283 -5.76 -17.83 -0.82
CA THR A 283 -5.39 -18.58 0.39
C THR A 283 -6.62 -18.81 1.27
N GLN A 284 -7.40 -17.75 1.54
CA GLN A 284 -8.67 -17.82 2.25
C GLN A 284 -9.82 -18.14 1.29
N ARG A 285 -9.84 -19.36 0.76
CA ARG A 285 -10.73 -19.76 -0.34
C ARG A 285 -12.21 -19.39 -0.16
N SER A 286 -12.72 -19.45 1.07
CA SER A 286 -14.10 -19.07 1.39
C SER A 286 -14.42 -17.60 1.12
N ALA A 287 -13.45 -16.70 1.28
CA ALA A 287 -13.59 -15.28 0.98
C ALA A 287 -13.60 -15.03 -0.53
N TRP A 288 -12.72 -15.71 -1.28
CA TRP A 288 -12.75 -15.69 -2.75
C TRP A 288 -14.09 -16.18 -3.31
N GLU A 289 -14.60 -17.32 -2.82
CA GLU A 289 -15.90 -17.85 -3.25
C GLU A 289 -17.04 -16.89 -2.94
N ALA A 290 -17.02 -16.25 -1.76
CA ALA A 290 -18.03 -15.27 -1.38
C ALA A 290 -18.08 -14.07 -2.34
N ILE A 291 -16.93 -13.54 -2.79
CA ILE A 291 -16.91 -12.44 -3.77
C ILE A 291 -17.27 -12.89 -5.20
N CYS A 292 -17.00 -14.15 -5.57
CA CYS A 292 -17.49 -14.74 -6.82
C CYS A 292 -19.02 -14.85 -6.84
N ASP A 293 -19.61 -15.28 -5.72
CA ASP A 293 -21.05 -15.42 -5.59
C ASP A 293 -21.74 -14.05 -5.53
N ASN A 294 -21.18 -13.12 -4.75
CA ASN A 294 -21.68 -11.77 -4.54
C ASN A 294 -20.60 -10.69 -4.75
N PRO A 295 -20.44 -10.18 -5.98
CA PRO A 295 -19.46 -9.13 -6.29
C PRO A 295 -19.69 -7.80 -5.54
N ALA A 296 -20.86 -7.57 -4.93
CA ALA A 296 -21.10 -6.38 -4.11
C ALA A 296 -20.21 -6.32 -2.85
N LEU A 297 -19.58 -7.45 -2.47
CA LEU A 297 -18.63 -7.54 -1.36
C LEU A 297 -17.22 -7.05 -1.72
N ILE A 298 -16.89 -6.95 -3.02
CA ILE A 298 -15.55 -6.60 -3.50
C ILE A 298 -15.03 -5.29 -2.90
N PRO A 299 -15.82 -4.20 -2.79
CA PRO A 299 -15.35 -2.96 -2.18
C PRO A 299 -14.79 -3.14 -0.77
N ASN A 300 -15.47 -3.90 0.09
CA ASN A 300 -15.00 -4.14 1.47
C ASN A 300 -13.93 -5.23 1.54
N ALA A 301 -13.98 -6.23 0.65
CA ALA A 301 -12.91 -7.22 0.51
C ALA A 301 -11.56 -6.55 0.17
N VAL A 302 -11.57 -5.50 -0.67
CA VAL A 302 -10.37 -4.69 -0.95
C VAL A 302 -9.84 -4.01 0.31
N GLU A 303 -10.69 -3.37 1.12
CA GLU A 303 -10.25 -2.73 2.36
C GLU A 303 -9.70 -3.77 3.35
N GLU A 304 -10.35 -4.93 3.50
CA GLU A 304 -9.84 -5.99 4.38
C GLU A 304 -8.51 -6.56 3.89
N CYS A 305 -8.33 -6.74 2.58
CA CYS A 305 -7.04 -7.13 2.01
C CYS A 305 -5.97 -6.08 2.27
N LEU A 306 -6.29 -4.79 2.15
CA LEU A 306 -5.37 -3.70 2.46
C LEU A 306 -5.02 -3.65 3.95
N ARG A 307 -5.96 -4.00 4.84
CA ARG A 307 -5.69 -4.15 6.27
C ARG A 307 -4.72 -5.30 6.54
N VAL A 308 -5.07 -6.51 6.09
CA VAL A 308 -4.34 -7.75 6.38
C VAL A 308 -2.98 -7.78 5.69
N ALA A 309 -2.92 -7.41 4.41
CA ALA A 309 -1.74 -7.54 3.56
C ALA A 309 -1.58 -6.33 2.63
N GLY A 310 -1.52 -5.13 3.21
CA GLY A 310 -1.24 -3.90 2.48
C GLY A 310 0.12 -3.93 1.74
N SER A 311 0.27 -3.06 0.74
CA SER A 311 1.54 -2.93 0.00
C SER A 311 2.60 -2.11 0.74
N ILE A 312 2.22 -1.35 1.76
CA ILE A 312 3.12 -0.60 2.63
C ILE A 312 2.98 -1.16 4.04
N ILE A 313 4.05 -1.75 4.56
CA ILE A 313 4.06 -2.47 5.84
C ILE A 313 4.65 -1.63 6.98
N ALA A 314 5.49 -0.66 6.66
CA ALA A 314 6.02 0.32 7.60
C ALA A 314 6.33 1.63 6.88
N TRP A 315 6.34 2.72 7.64
CA TRP A 315 6.68 4.05 7.12
C TRP A 315 7.60 4.79 8.07
N ARG A 316 8.09 5.96 7.65
CA ARG A 316 9.16 6.67 8.36
C ARG A 316 8.80 8.10 8.72
N ARG A 317 9.27 8.52 9.89
CA ARG A 317 9.22 9.88 10.43
C ARG A 317 10.51 10.21 11.17
N VAL A 318 10.76 11.49 11.40
CA VAL A 318 11.83 11.97 12.28
C VAL A 318 11.25 12.96 13.28
N ALA A 319 11.62 12.82 14.55
CA ALA A 319 11.21 13.76 15.59
C ALA A 319 11.92 15.12 15.39
N THR A 320 11.15 16.21 15.39
CA THR A 320 11.67 17.60 15.24
C THR A 320 11.98 18.27 16.58
N ALA A 321 11.59 17.64 17.68
CA ALA A 321 11.92 18.00 19.05
C ALA A 321 11.90 16.73 19.92
N ASP A 322 12.35 16.82 21.18
CA ASP A 322 12.15 15.74 22.15
C ASP A 322 10.65 15.41 22.28
N ALA A 323 10.32 14.13 22.18
CA ALA A 323 8.95 13.63 22.12
C ALA A 323 8.76 12.38 22.99
N GLN A 324 7.50 11.95 23.12
CA GLN A 324 7.14 10.68 23.75
C GLN A 324 6.14 9.92 22.88
N VAL A 325 6.40 8.63 22.64
CA VAL A 325 5.51 7.73 21.90
C VAL A 325 5.37 6.43 22.69
N GLY A 326 4.15 5.95 22.94
CA GLY A 326 3.92 4.73 23.73
C GLY A 326 4.58 4.75 25.13
N GLY A 327 4.78 5.93 25.72
CA GLY A 327 5.50 6.11 26.99
C GLY A 327 7.03 6.15 26.89
N VAL A 328 7.60 5.90 25.71
CA VAL A 328 9.05 5.90 25.45
C VAL A 328 9.51 7.27 24.95
N ALA A 329 10.59 7.79 25.54
CA ALA A 329 11.20 9.05 25.13
C ALA A 329 11.93 8.91 23.78
N ILE A 330 11.62 9.80 22.85
CA ILE A 330 12.24 9.88 21.53
C ILE A 330 12.99 11.23 21.47
N PRO A 331 14.32 11.24 21.35
CA PRO A 331 15.06 12.50 21.29
C PRO A 331 14.81 13.22 19.96
N GLU A 332 15.04 14.54 19.93
CA GLU A 332 15.12 15.30 18.68
C GLU A 332 16.06 14.61 17.67
N GLY A 333 15.65 14.55 16.40
CA GLY A 333 16.37 13.83 15.35
C GLY A 333 16.20 12.31 15.40
N GLY A 334 15.51 11.77 16.40
CA GLY A 334 15.16 10.36 16.50
C GLY A 334 14.31 9.90 15.31
N LYS A 335 14.82 8.96 14.52
CA LYS A 335 14.10 8.39 13.37
C LYS A 335 13.15 7.30 13.84
N LEU A 336 11.92 7.31 13.35
CA LEU A 336 10.88 6.34 13.68
C LEU A 336 10.54 5.48 12.48
N LEU A 337 10.47 4.16 12.68
CA LEU A 337 9.86 3.20 11.78
C LEU A 337 8.49 2.84 12.37
N ILE A 338 7.44 3.41 11.81
CA ILE A 338 6.06 3.16 12.23
C ILE A 338 5.50 1.98 11.43
N VAL A 339 5.29 0.83 12.09
CA VAL A 339 4.97 -0.43 11.41
C VAL A 339 3.45 -0.56 11.22
N MET A 340 2.98 -0.13 10.05
CA MET A 340 1.56 -0.13 9.67
C MET A 340 0.95 -1.53 9.60
N ALA A 341 1.69 -2.54 9.13
CA ALA A 341 1.22 -3.93 9.13
C ALA A 341 0.97 -4.45 10.55
N SER A 342 1.83 -4.05 11.50
CA SER A 342 1.61 -4.35 12.91
C SER A 342 0.39 -3.62 13.45
N ALA A 343 0.27 -2.30 13.20
CA ALA A 343 -0.89 -1.51 13.60
C ALA A 343 -2.22 -2.09 13.05
N ASN A 344 -2.23 -2.52 11.80
CA ASN A 344 -3.39 -3.15 11.17
C ASN A 344 -3.76 -4.52 11.77
N ALA A 345 -2.86 -5.11 12.57
CA ALA A 345 -3.07 -6.36 13.29
C ALA A 345 -3.20 -6.16 14.83
N ASP A 346 -3.39 -4.93 15.29
CA ASP A 346 -3.55 -4.64 16.72
C ASP A 346 -4.97 -4.96 17.19
N ARG A 347 -5.07 -5.96 18.09
CA ARG A 347 -6.35 -6.42 18.66
C ARG A 347 -7.09 -5.37 19.49
N ARG A 348 -6.40 -4.28 19.89
CA ARG A 348 -7.00 -3.15 20.61
C ARG A 348 -7.91 -2.30 19.71
N HIS A 349 -7.73 -2.40 18.39
CA HIS A 349 -8.49 -1.64 17.40
C HIS A 349 -9.25 -2.56 16.43
N PHE A 350 -8.65 -3.68 16.01
CA PHE A 350 -9.29 -4.68 15.15
C PHE A 350 -9.52 -5.97 15.92
N GLU A 351 -10.77 -6.30 16.19
CA GLU A 351 -11.14 -7.57 16.81
C GLU A 351 -10.78 -8.77 15.92
N ASN A 352 -10.24 -9.85 16.51
CA ASN A 352 -9.69 -11.02 15.78
C ASN A 352 -8.84 -10.61 14.56
N PRO A 353 -7.75 -9.86 14.76
CA PRO A 353 -7.04 -9.20 13.67
C PRO A 353 -6.38 -10.16 12.66
N GLY A 354 -6.13 -11.41 13.08
CA GLY A 354 -5.55 -12.46 12.23
C GLY A 354 -6.54 -13.13 11.28
N GLU A 355 -7.85 -12.88 11.43
CA GLU A 355 -8.85 -13.39 10.50
C GLU A 355 -9.01 -12.46 9.29
N VAL A 356 -9.23 -13.06 8.12
CA VAL A 356 -9.63 -12.34 6.91
C VAL A 356 -11.16 -12.26 6.87
N ASP A 357 -11.71 -11.14 7.35
CA ASP A 357 -13.16 -10.90 7.37
C ASP A 357 -13.55 -9.81 6.36
N ILE A 358 -13.98 -10.22 5.17
CA ILE A 358 -14.44 -9.31 4.11
C ILE A 358 -15.75 -8.55 4.46
N TYR A 359 -16.36 -8.85 5.62
CA TYR A 359 -17.52 -8.15 6.17
C TYR A 359 -17.17 -7.26 7.35
N ARG A 360 -15.89 -7.12 7.71
CA ARG A 360 -15.44 -6.28 8.82
C ARG A 360 -15.83 -4.83 8.57
N GLU A 361 -16.64 -4.26 9.46
CA GLU A 361 -17.17 -2.90 9.32
C GLU A 361 -16.07 -1.83 9.36
N ASN A 362 -15.04 -2.05 10.19
CA ASN A 362 -13.97 -1.08 10.39
C ASN A 362 -12.71 -1.34 9.54
N ALA A 363 -12.78 -2.20 8.51
CA ALA A 363 -11.62 -2.51 7.66
C ALA A 363 -10.97 -1.24 7.06
N VAL A 364 -11.79 -0.25 6.70
CA VAL A 364 -11.34 1.05 6.15
C VAL A 364 -10.44 1.86 7.09
N GLU A 365 -10.44 1.56 8.40
CA GLU A 365 -9.63 2.25 9.40
C GLU A 365 -8.15 1.81 9.36
N HIS A 366 -7.80 0.86 8.49
CA HIS A 366 -6.42 0.44 8.25
C HIS A 366 -5.51 1.63 7.93
N LEU A 367 -4.23 1.52 8.29
CA LEU A 367 -3.27 2.58 8.09
C LEU A 367 -2.48 2.46 6.79
N THR A 368 -2.76 1.49 5.91
CA THR A 368 -2.01 1.23 4.65
C THR A 368 -1.87 2.46 3.73
N PHE A 369 -2.81 3.40 3.76
CA PHE A 369 -2.72 4.68 3.03
C PHE A 369 -2.15 5.85 3.84
N GLY A 370 -1.60 5.56 5.02
CA GLY A 370 -1.26 6.56 6.04
C GLY A 370 -2.50 7.24 6.64
N TYR A 371 -2.25 8.23 7.48
CA TYR A 371 -3.26 9.02 8.15
C TYR A 371 -2.83 10.50 8.24
N GLY A 372 -3.79 11.41 8.41
CA GLY A 372 -3.52 12.84 8.58
C GLY A 372 -3.05 13.55 7.30
N ALA A 373 -2.18 14.54 7.46
CA ALA A 373 -1.78 15.49 6.42
C ALA A 373 -1.27 14.81 5.14
N HIS A 374 -0.44 13.77 5.29
CA HIS A 374 0.16 13.04 4.17
C HIS A 374 -0.61 11.77 3.77
N GLN A 375 -1.87 11.61 4.17
CA GLN A 375 -2.67 10.46 3.72
C GLN A 375 -2.66 10.38 2.18
N CYS A 376 -2.49 9.19 1.63
CA CYS A 376 -2.30 8.95 0.21
C CYS A 376 -3.40 9.63 -0.63
N MET A 377 -3.00 10.55 -1.53
CA MET A 377 -3.91 11.21 -2.47
C MET A 377 -4.46 10.21 -3.49
N GLY A 378 -3.62 9.29 -3.97
CA GLY A 378 -3.97 8.23 -4.91
C GLY A 378 -4.74 7.03 -4.32
N LYS A 379 -5.17 7.08 -3.05
CA LYS A 379 -5.83 5.94 -2.39
C LYS A 379 -7.04 5.42 -3.18
N ASN A 380 -7.79 6.32 -3.78
CA ASN A 380 -9.03 6.00 -4.48
C ASN A 380 -8.80 5.43 -5.89
N ILE A 381 -7.75 5.87 -6.60
CA ILE A 381 -7.38 5.25 -7.89
C ILE A 381 -6.79 3.86 -7.68
N GLY A 382 -6.05 3.63 -6.58
CA GLY A 382 -5.58 2.30 -6.19
C GLY A 382 -6.76 1.35 -5.87
N ARG A 383 -7.71 1.81 -5.03
CA ARG A 383 -8.95 1.06 -4.74
C ARG A 383 -9.73 0.70 -5.99
N MET A 384 -9.95 1.65 -6.89
CA MET A 384 -10.68 1.43 -8.15
C MET A 384 -10.02 0.33 -8.99
N GLN A 385 -8.69 0.36 -9.13
CA GLN A 385 -7.96 -0.68 -9.87
C GLN A 385 -8.10 -2.06 -9.24
N MET A 386 -7.88 -2.18 -7.93
CA MET A 386 -8.03 -3.45 -7.21
C MET A 386 -9.45 -4.04 -7.35
N ARG A 387 -10.48 -3.19 -7.27
CA ARG A 387 -11.89 -3.60 -7.44
C ARG A 387 -12.16 -4.14 -8.83
N VAL A 388 -11.75 -3.40 -9.86
CA VAL A 388 -11.92 -3.84 -11.26
C VAL A 388 -11.23 -5.17 -11.50
N PHE A 389 -10.01 -5.35 -10.99
CA PHE A 389 -9.29 -6.61 -11.14
C PHE A 389 -10.01 -7.76 -10.43
N LEU A 390 -10.38 -7.61 -9.17
CA LEU A 390 -11.12 -8.65 -8.45
C LEU A 390 -12.43 -9.00 -9.14
N GLU A 391 -13.16 -8.01 -9.66
CA GLU A 391 -14.43 -8.22 -10.36
C GLU A 391 -14.23 -9.02 -11.67
N GLU A 392 -13.27 -8.64 -12.50
CA GLU A 392 -13.01 -9.32 -13.77
C GLU A 392 -12.55 -10.78 -13.55
N PHE A 393 -11.70 -11.03 -12.55
CA PHE A 393 -11.29 -12.39 -12.21
C PHE A 393 -12.41 -13.20 -11.54
N ALA A 394 -13.17 -12.61 -10.61
CA ALA A 394 -14.28 -13.31 -9.96
C ALA A 394 -15.35 -13.73 -10.97
N ARG A 395 -15.55 -12.92 -12.03
CA ARG A 395 -16.49 -13.19 -13.12
C ARG A 395 -16.00 -14.27 -14.10
N ARG A 396 -14.72 -14.22 -14.49
CA ARG A 396 -14.18 -15.06 -15.58
C ARG A 396 -13.44 -16.31 -15.11
N LEU A 397 -12.83 -16.26 -13.92
CA LEU A 397 -11.98 -17.31 -13.37
C LEU A 397 -12.36 -17.64 -11.91
N PRO A 398 -13.65 -17.85 -11.57
CA PRO A 398 -14.07 -18.12 -10.19
C PRO A 398 -13.46 -19.41 -9.62
N HIS A 399 -13.11 -20.37 -10.47
CA HIS A 399 -12.52 -21.67 -10.12
C HIS A 399 -10.99 -21.66 -10.02
N MET A 400 -10.35 -20.52 -10.28
CA MET A 400 -8.89 -20.36 -10.17
C MET A 400 -8.39 -20.55 -8.76
N ARG A 401 -7.19 -21.11 -8.61
CA ARG A 401 -6.50 -21.34 -7.33
C ARG A 401 -5.03 -20.95 -7.44
N LEU A 402 -4.39 -20.74 -6.30
CA LEU A 402 -2.93 -20.67 -6.24
C LEU A 402 -2.34 -21.98 -6.76
N ALA A 403 -1.31 -21.89 -7.59
CA ALA A 403 -0.53 -23.04 -7.99
C ALA A 403 0.07 -23.74 -6.74
N PRO A 404 0.03 -25.08 -6.66
CA PRO A 404 0.47 -25.82 -5.49
C PRO A 404 1.99 -25.70 -5.30
N GLY A 405 2.43 -25.59 -4.05
CA GLY A 405 3.84 -25.63 -3.66
C GLY A 405 4.69 -24.43 -4.09
N GLN A 406 4.07 -23.35 -4.59
CA GLN A 406 4.82 -22.13 -4.90
C GLN A 406 5.37 -21.48 -3.62
N LYS A 407 6.53 -20.83 -3.76
CA LYS A 407 7.11 -19.97 -2.72
C LYS A 407 6.87 -18.52 -3.10
N PHE A 408 6.62 -17.68 -2.09
CA PHE A 408 6.46 -16.25 -2.28
C PHE A 408 7.74 -15.56 -1.85
N ASP A 409 8.48 -15.06 -2.82
CA ASP A 409 9.66 -14.24 -2.60
C ASP A 409 9.26 -12.77 -2.61
N PHE A 410 9.87 -12.00 -1.72
CA PHE A 410 9.62 -10.58 -1.53
C PHE A 410 10.95 -9.83 -1.56
N LEU A 411 11.01 -8.75 -2.32
CA LEU A 411 12.20 -7.90 -2.39
C LEU A 411 12.55 -7.36 -1.00
N SER A 412 13.75 -7.67 -0.48
CA SER A 412 14.16 -7.27 0.87
C SER A 412 14.25 -5.74 1.02
N ASN A 413 13.38 -5.17 1.85
CA ASN A 413 13.29 -3.74 2.13
C ASN A 413 12.43 -3.49 3.39
N THR A 414 12.45 -2.26 3.90
CA THR A 414 11.74 -1.91 5.15
C THR A 414 10.26 -1.59 5.01
N SER A 415 9.79 -1.17 3.83
CA SER A 415 8.53 -0.41 3.71
C SER A 415 7.49 -1.04 2.78
N PHE A 416 7.89 -1.65 1.66
CA PHE A 416 6.98 -2.21 0.67
C PHE A 416 6.96 -3.73 0.71
N ARG A 417 5.81 -4.31 0.37
CA ARG A 417 5.62 -5.76 0.32
C ARG A 417 4.65 -6.15 -0.78
N GLY A 418 5.12 -6.96 -1.71
CA GLY A 418 4.32 -7.70 -2.69
C GLY A 418 5.15 -8.85 -3.23
N PRO A 419 4.53 -10.01 -3.56
CA PRO A 419 5.29 -11.14 -4.07
C PRO A 419 5.84 -10.83 -5.46
N GLU A 420 7.06 -11.30 -5.76
CA GLU A 420 7.68 -11.12 -7.07
C GLU A 420 6.91 -11.84 -8.19
N ALA A 421 6.26 -12.96 -7.87
CA ALA A 421 5.38 -13.71 -8.74
C ALA A 421 4.18 -14.27 -7.97
N LEU A 422 3.04 -14.40 -8.65
CA LEU A 422 1.82 -14.99 -8.12
C LEU A 422 1.25 -15.99 -9.13
N TRP A 423 1.69 -17.24 -9.00
CA TRP A 423 1.28 -18.30 -9.91
C TRP A 423 -0.11 -18.83 -9.56
N VAL A 424 -0.99 -18.88 -10.55
CA VAL A 424 -2.34 -19.41 -10.41
C VAL A 424 -2.64 -20.42 -11.50
N GLU A 425 -3.55 -21.33 -11.22
CA GLU A 425 -4.01 -22.36 -12.15
C GLU A 425 -5.54 -22.50 -12.13
N TRP A 426 -6.10 -22.88 -13.28
CA TRP A 426 -7.52 -23.13 -13.48
C TRP A 426 -7.71 -24.09 -14.65
N ASP A 427 -8.92 -24.60 -14.82
CA ASP A 427 -9.30 -25.43 -15.96
C ASP A 427 -9.97 -24.55 -17.03
N PRO A 428 -9.35 -24.32 -18.20
CA PRO A 428 -9.94 -23.49 -19.26
C PRO A 428 -11.27 -24.03 -19.80
N ALA A 429 -11.53 -25.33 -19.70
CA ALA A 429 -12.80 -25.91 -20.15
C ALA A 429 -13.97 -25.50 -19.24
N ARG A 430 -13.68 -25.06 -18.00
CA ARG A 430 -14.67 -24.66 -17.00
C ARG A 430 -14.88 -23.15 -16.92
N ASN A 431 -14.25 -22.36 -17.79
CA ASN A 431 -14.42 -20.92 -17.82
C ASN A 431 -15.91 -20.57 -18.03
N PRO A 432 -16.54 -19.77 -17.15
CA PRO A 432 -17.95 -19.40 -17.29
C PRO A 432 -18.30 -18.81 -18.64
N GLU A 433 -17.38 -18.08 -19.28
CA GLU A 433 -17.58 -17.49 -20.62
C GLU A 433 -17.68 -18.51 -21.76
N ARG A 434 -17.32 -19.78 -21.50
CA ARG A 434 -17.45 -20.89 -22.45
C ARG A 434 -18.65 -21.80 -22.15
N VAL A 435 -18.96 -21.98 -20.87
CA VAL A 435 -19.95 -22.97 -20.41
C VAL A 435 -21.32 -22.36 -20.16
N ALA A 436 -21.39 -21.11 -19.71
CA ALA A 436 -22.66 -20.42 -19.48
C ALA A 436 -23.15 -19.79 -20.80
N THR A 437 -24.30 -20.25 -21.30
CA THR A 437 -25.07 -19.57 -22.37
C THR A 437 -25.64 -18.22 -21.91
N ALA A 438 -25.61 -17.92 -20.62
CA ALA A 438 -25.98 -16.63 -20.05
C ALA A 438 -24.83 -15.63 -20.18
N ALA A 439 -25.13 -14.45 -20.70
CA ALA A 439 -24.19 -13.33 -20.75
C ALA A 439 -23.51 -13.16 -19.39
N LEU A 440 -22.18 -13.06 -19.40
CA LEU A 440 -21.39 -12.79 -18.20
C LEU A 440 -22.05 -11.64 -17.43
N LYS A 441 -22.24 -11.80 -16.11
CA LYS A 441 -22.88 -10.79 -15.25
C LYS A 441 -22.26 -9.42 -15.59
N GLN A 442 -23.11 -8.44 -15.90
CA GLN A 442 -22.65 -7.08 -16.16
C GLN A 442 -21.87 -6.56 -14.96
N PRO A 443 -20.83 -5.74 -15.19
CA PRO A 443 -20.11 -5.13 -14.09
C PRO A 443 -21.04 -4.35 -13.17
N LEU A 444 -20.83 -4.45 -11.87
CA LEU A 444 -21.57 -3.65 -10.89
C LEU A 444 -20.98 -2.24 -10.86
N PRO A 445 -21.80 -1.18 -10.95
CA PRO A 445 -21.34 0.16 -10.68
C PRO A 445 -20.91 0.25 -9.21
N PHE A 446 -19.79 0.90 -8.94
CA PHE A 446 -19.34 1.15 -7.58
C PHE A 446 -18.92 2.61 -7.38
N TYR A 447 -19.12 3.11 -6.17
CA TYR A 447 -18.59 4.42 -5.77
C TYR A 447 -17.07 4.34 -5.60
N ILE A 448 -16.34 5.30 -6.17
CA ILE A 448 -14.89 5.44 -5.96
C ILE A 448 -14.65 6.08 -4.60
N GLY A 449 -14.04 5.32 -3.69
CA GLY A 449 -13.95 5.69 -2.28
C GLY A 449 -14.18 4.49 -1.39
N PRO A 450 -14.05 4.60 -0.07
CA PRO A 450 -14.33 3.49 0.83
C PRO A 450 -15.80 3.03 0.71
N PRO A 451 -16.11 1.75 1.02
CA PRO A 451 -17.49 1.30 1.08
C PRO A 451 -18.28 2.09 2.12
N ALA A 452 -19.56 2.34 1.85
CA ALA A 452 -20.48 2.87 2.87
C ALA A 452 -20.70 1.81 3.94
N LYS A 453 -20.73 2.20 5.21
CA LYS A 453 -20.90 1.28 6.35
C LYS A 453 -22.16 0.43 6.19
N ASP A 454 -23.28 1.05 5.83
CA ASP A 454 -24.57 0.37 5.63
C ASP A 454 -24.58 -0.59 4.41
N GLY A 455 -23.57 -0.48 3.53
CA GLY A 455 -23.37 -1.41 2.41
C GLY A 455 -22.64 -2.69 2.80
N ILE A 456 -22.06 -2.77 4.01
CA ILE A 456 -21.34 -3.93 4.51
C ILE A 456 -22.33 -4.81 5.27
N THR A 457 -22.84 -5.85 4.62
CA THR A 457 -23.88 -6.73 5.19
C THR A 457 -23.47 -8.19 5.08
N ARG A 458 -23.65 -8.94 6.17
CA ARG A 458 -23.47 -10.39 6.19
C ARG A 458 -24.85 -11.07 6.16
N PRO A 459 -25.14 -11.93 5.18
CA PRO A 459 -26.39 -12.68 5.18
C PRO A 459 -26.40 -13.67 6.34
N MET A 460 -27.50 -13.68 7.11
CA MET A 460 -27.67 -14.53 8.28
C MET A 460 -28.95 -15.37 8.14
N ARG A 461 -28.94 -16.58 8.68
CA ARG A 461 -30.13 -17.43 8.83
C ARG A 461 -30.61 -17.34 10.28
N VAL A 462 -31.90 -17.07 10.46
CA VAL A 462 -32.57 -17.23 11.76
C VAL A 462 -32.73 -18.72 12.03
N GLN A 463 -31.92 -19.25 12.94
CA GLN A 463 -31.91 -20.66 13.32
C GLN A 463 -33.01 -21.00 14.33
N ALA A 464 -33.28 -20.10 15.26
CA ALA A 464 -34.36 -20.25 16.24
C ALA A 464 -34.92 -18.89 16.66
N VAL A 465 -36.19 -18.90 17.05
CA VAL A 465 -36.93 -17.77 17.61
C VAL A 465 -37.59 -18.26 18.89
N ALA A 466 -37.32 -17.59 20.01
CA ALA A 466 -37.90 -17.92 21.31
C ALA A 466 -38.51 -16.67 21.95
N SER A 467 -39.69 -16.80 22.57
CA SER A 467 -40.23 -15.74 23.43
C SER A 467 -39.55 -15.82 24.78
N GLU A 468 -39.11 -14.67 25.30
CA GLU A 468 -38.47 -14.52 26.61
C GLU A 468 -39.33 -13.64 27.55
N GLY A 469 -40.61 -13.48 27.24
CA GLY A 469 -41.56 -12.62 27.96
C GLY A 469 -42.39 -11.72 27.02
N ASP A 470 -43.23 -10.88 27.62
CA ASP A 470 -44.13 -9.99 26.88
C ASP A 470 -43.33 -8.99 26.03
N GLY A 471 -43.54 -9.06 24.71
CA GLY A 471 -42.86 -8.20 23.74
C GLY A 471 -41.37 -8.50 23.53
N LEU A 472 -40.80 -9.51 24.19
CA LEU A 472 -39.38 -9.88 24.08
C LEU A 472 -39.20 -11.17 23.27
N VAL A 473 -38.36 -11.09 22.24
CA VAL A 473 -38.00 -12.20 21.37
C VAL A 473 -36.50 -12.35 21.32
N ARG A 474 -36.00 -13.57 21.56
CA ARG A 474 -34.62 -13.95 21.33
C ARG A 474 -34.48 -14.63 19.97
N LEU A 475 -33.53 -14.14 19.18
CA LEU A 475 -33.14 -14.73 17.91
C LEU A 475 -31.80 -15.47 18.08
N VAL A 476 -31.71 -16.67 17.53
CA VAL A 476 -30.43 -17.37 17.34
C VAL A 476 -30.08 -17.24 15.86
N LEU A 477 -29.00 -16.53 15.56
CA LEU A 477 -28.53 -16.30 14.20
C LEU A 477 -27.35 -17.23 13.88
N ALA A 478 -27.32 -17.76 12.66
CA ALA A 478 -26.23 -18.60 12.18
C ALA A 478 -25.87 -18.22 10.73
N ASP A 479 -24.64 -18.52 10.32
CA ASP A 479 -24.26 -18.46 8.92
C ASP A 479 -25.16 -19.38 8.07
N PRO A 480 -25.64 -18.94 6.89
CA PRO A 480 -26.52 -19.75 6.03
C PRO A 480 -25.91 -21.10 5.63
N ALA A 481 -24.59 -21.16 5.44
CA ALA A 481 -23.85 -22.38 5.10
C ALA A 481 -23.31 -23.12 6.34
N GLY A 482 -23.66 -22.68 7.55
CA GLY A 482 -23.20 -23.29 8.81
C GLY A 482 -21.73 -23.02 9.13
N LYS A 483 -21.10 -22.03 8.48
CA LYS A 483 -19.72 -21.64 8.79
C LYS A 483 -19.64 -20.94 10.15
N PRO A 484 -18.52 -21.05 10.87
CA PRO A 484 -18.28 -20.24 12.07
C PRO A 484 -18.35 -18.74 11.75
N LEU A 485 -18.98 -17.97 12.64
CA LEU A 485 -18.94 -16.51 12.60
C LEU A 485 -17.66 -16.02 13.30
N PRO A 486 -17.18 -14.80 12.98
CA PRO A 486 -16.09 -14.18 13.73
C PRO A 486 -16.44 -14.13 15.23
N ALA A 487 -15.44 -14.34 16.08
CA ALA A 487 -15.61 -14.12 17.50
C ALA A 487 -15.89 -12.63 17.80
N TRP A 488 -16.42 -12.33 18.98
CA TRP A 488 -16.69 -10.97 19.40
C TRP A 488 -16.45 -10.79 20.89
N THR A 489 -16.19 -9.56 21.31
CA THR A 489 -15.92 -9.15 22.69
C THR A 489 -17.16 -8.58 23.33
N ALA A 490 -17.31 -8.78 24.64
CA ALA A 490 -18.51 -8.39 25.36
C ALA A 490 -18.83 -6.90 25.17
N GLY A 491 -20.05 -6.61 24.70
CA GLY A 491 -20.54 -5.26 24.42
C GLY A 491 -20.75 -4.95 22.93
N ALA A 492 -20.34 -5.85 22.03
CA ALA A 492 -20.62 -5.79 20.59
C ALA A 492 -22.11 -5.93 20.24
#